data_AF-A0A067FYZ5-F1
#
_entry.id   AF-A0A067FYZ5-F1
#
_cell.length_a   1.000
_cell.length_b   1.000
_cell.length_c   1.000
_cell.angle_alpha   90.00
_cell.angle_beta   90.00
_cell.angle_gamma   90.00
#
_symmetry.space_group_name_H-M   'P 1'
#
loop_
_entity.id
_entity.type
_entity.pdbx_description
1 polymer ?
#
loop_
_entity_poly.entity_id
_entity_poly.type
_entity_poly.pdbx_seq_one_letter_code
_entity_poly.pdbx_strand_id
1 'polypeptide(L)'
;MRKSTVVDSDTGKSKDSRVRTSSGTFLARGRDKIIRDIEKRIADFTFFPLENGEGLQVLHYEAGQKYEPHFDYFMDEFNTKNGGQRMATVLMYLSDVEEGGETVFPNAQGNISAVPWWNELSECGKTGLSIKPKMGDALLFWSMKPDASLDPSSLHGGCPVIKGNKWSSTKWIRVNEYKV
;
A
#
# COMPACT_ATOMS: atom_id res chain seq x y z
N MET A 1 13.45 -8.88 -9.31
CA MET A 1 12.12 -8.98 -8.68
C MET A 1 11.47 -10.29 -9.09
N ARG A 2 10.41 -10.72 -8.39
CA ARG A 2 9.60 -11.90 -8.77
C ARG A 2 8.12 -11.47 -8.79
N LYS A 3 7.24 -12.26 -9.39
CA LYS A 3 5.79 -11.99 -9.34
C LYS A 3 5.33 -11.83 -7.89
N SER A 4 4.56 -10.77 -7.61
CA SER A 4 4.09 -10.46 -6.26
C SER A 4 3.01 -11.45 -5.83
N THR A 5 3.00 -11.80 -4.54
CA THR A 5 1.98 -12.65 -3.93
C THR A 5 0.96 -11.82 -3.14
N VAL A 6 -0.16 -12.47 -2.80
CA VAL A 6 -1.15 -11.97 -1.84
C VAL A 6 -1.27 -12.93 -0.66
N VAL A 7 -1.78 -12.46 0.46
CA VAL A 7 -2.09 -13.31 1.63
C VAL A 7 -3.44 -13.98 1.40
N ASP A 8 -3.48 -15.30 1.51
CA ASP A 8 -4.70 -16.09 1.48
C ASP A 8 -5.45 -15.94 2.81
N SER A 9 -6.72 -15.56 2.76
CA SER A 9 -7.52 -15.23 3.96
C SER A 9 -7.78 -16.41 4.88
N ASP A 10 -7.82 -17.63 4.32
CA ASP A 10 -8.20 -18.83 5.06
C ASP A 10 -6.97 -19.46 5.72
N THR A 11 -5.82 -19.38 5.04
CA THR A 11 -4.59 -20.06 5.46
C THR A 11 -3.50 -19.12 5.98
N GLY A 12 -3.61 -17.81 5.74
CA GLY A 12 -2.60 -16.79 6.05
C GLY A 12 -1.32 -16.90 5.21
N LYS A 13 -1.25 -17.84 4.26
CA LYS A 13 -0.03 -18.09 3.44
C LYS A 13 0.01 -17.22 2.20
N SER A 14 1.22 -17.00 1.67
CA SER A 14 1.41 -16.36 0.37
C SER A 14 0.91 -17.26 -0.77
N LYS A 15 0.12 -16.69 -1.67
CA LYS A 15 -0.42 -17.37 -2.87
C LYS A 15 -0.14 -16.57 -4.13
N ASP A 16 0.09 -17.28 -5.24
CA ASP A 16 0.19 -16.65 -6.56
C ASP A 16 -1.16 -16.03 -6.94
N SER A 17 -1.12 -14.81 -7.48
CA SER A 17 -2.29 -13.97 -7.64
C SER A 17 -2.61 -13.70 -9.10
N ARG A 18 -3.91 -13.78 -9.43
CA ARG A 18 -4.50 -13.13 -10.62
C ARG A 18 -5.04 -11.74 -10.29
N VAL A 19 -5.10 -11.43 -8.99
CA VAL A 19 -5.71 -10.25 -8.38
C VAL A 19 -4.67 -9.13 -8.22
N ARG A 20 -3.40 -9.50 -8.02
CA ARG A 20 -2.22 -8.64 -8.06
C ARG A 20 -1.28 -9.16 -9.14
N THR A 21 -1.01 -8.35 -10.15
CA THR A 21 -0.22 -8.79 -11.33
C THR A 21 1.15 -8.15 -11.44
N SER A 22 1.56 -7.35 -10.43
CA SER A 22 2.89 -6.73 -10.33
C SER A 22 4.01 -7.74 -10.12
N SER A 23 5.25 -7.26 -10.32
CA SER A 23 6.44 -7.86 -9.71
C SER A 23 6.84 -7.10 -8.44
N GLY A 24 7.56 -7.75 -7.53
CA GLY A 24 7.98 -7.15 -6.28
C GLY A 24 9.16 -7.82 -5.61
N THR A 25 9.63 -7.17 -4.56
CA THR A 25 10.66 -7.67 -3.64
C THR A 25 10.53 -6.99 -2.28
N PHE A 26 11.21 -7.53 -1.27
CA PHE A 26 11.28 -6.94 0.06
C PHE A 26 12.71 -6.48 0.35
N LEU A 27 12.82 -5.29 0.92
CA LEU A 27 14.03 -4.79 1.55
C LEU A 27 13.87 -4.98 3.06
N ALA A 28 14.81 -5.68 3.68
CA ALA A 28 14.79 -5.90 5.12
C ALA A 28 14.80 -4.55 5.87
N ARG A 29 14.16 -4.51 7.04
CA ARG A 29 14.22 -3.36 7.94
C ARG A 29 15.68 -3.06 8.27
N GLY A 30 16.07 -1.80 8.15
CA GLY A 30 17.43 -1.37 8.42
C GLY A 30 18.51 -1.90 7.48
N ARG A 31 18.15 -2.39 6.28
CA ARG A 31 19.06 -3.04 5.31
C ARG A 31 20.37 -2.28 5.09
N ASP A 32 20.29 -0.97 4.90
CA ASP A 32 21.44 -0.09 4.67
C ASP A 32 21.18 1.31 5.24
N LYS A 33 22.13 2.25 5.06
CA LYS A 33 21.97 3.63 5.57
C LYS A 33 20.77 4.35 4.94
N ILE A 34 20.55 4.19 3.64
CA ILE A 34 19.47 4.89 2.92
C ILE A 34 18.11 4.38 3.41
N ILE A 35 17.96 3.06 3.54
CA ILE A 35 16.72 2.46 4.05
C ILE A 35 16.46 2.89 5.49
N ARG A 36 17.47 2.90 6.36
CA ARG A 36 17.32 3.40 7.75
C ARG A 36 16.88 4.86 7.80
N ASP A 37 17.44 5.71 6.95
CA ASP A 37 17.07 7.13 6.90
C ASP A 37 15.62 7.33 6.42
N ILE A 38 15.17 6.52 5.45
CA ILE A 38 13.76 6.50 4.99
C ILE A 38 12.84 6.02 6.11
N GLU A 39 13.17 4.90 6.77
CA GLU A 39 12.34 4.33 7.84
C GLU A 39 12.24 5.27 9.05
N LYS A 40 13.33 5.97 9.38
CA LYS A 40 13.32 7.02 10.40
C LYS A 40 12.39 8.17 10.01
N ARG A 41 12.45 8.65 8.76
CA ARG A 41 11.55 9.70 8.27
C ARG A 41 10.08 9.29 8.33
N ILE A 42 9.78 8.01 8.03
CA ILE A 42 8.43 7.47 8.17
C ILE A 42 8.01 7.45 9.64
N ALA A 43 8.88 7.01 10.54
CA ALA A 43 8.62 7.04 11.99
C ALA A 43 8.34 8.47 12.49
N ASP A 44 9.18 9.43 12.10
CA ASP A 44 9.03 10.84 12.47
C ASP A 44 7.71 11.44 11.93
N PHE A 45 7.33 11.11 10.70
CA PHE A 45 6.10 11.62 10.07
C PHE A 45 4.82 11.00 10.65
N THR A 46 4.87 9.70 10.97
CA THR A 46 3.70 8.94 11.43
C THR A 46 3.55 8.93 12.95
N PHE A 47 4.57 9.38 13.69
CA PHE A 47 4.67 9.31 15.15
C PHE A 47 4.62 7.87 15.72
N PHE A 48 4.92 6.86 14.90
CA PHE A 48 5.07 5.48 15.36
C PHE A 48 6.54 5.09 15.51
N PRO A 49 6.88 4.23 16.49
CA PRO A 49 8.23 3.70 16.61
C PRO A 49 8.66 2.95 15.35
N LEU A 50 9.95 3.01 15.03
CA LEU A 50 10.53 2.35 13.85
C LEU A 50 10.29 0.82 13.89
N GLU A 51 10.31 0.27 15.11
CA GLU A 51 10.16 -1.14 15.45
C GLU A 51 8.77 -1.69 15.10
N ASN A 52 7.75 -0.84 15.01
CA ASN A 52 6.41 -1.21 14.55
C ASN A 52 6.37 -1.48 13.04
N GLY A 53 7.35 -0.99 12.28
CA GLY A 53 7.39 -1.14 10.84
C GLY A 53 7.89 -2.51 10.38
N GLU A 54 7.20 -3.12 9.41
CA GLU A 54 7.72 -4.22 8.59
C GLU A 54 8.87 -3.76 7.67
N GLY A 55 9.53 -4.68 6.95
CA GLY A 55 10.44 -4.29 5.85
C GLY A 55 9.71 -3.54 4.73
N LEU A 56 10.45 -2.82 3.89
CA LEU A 56 9.87 -2.13 2.74
C LEU A 56 9.54 -3.13 1.62
N GLN A 57 8.29 -3.16 1.20
CA GLN A 57 7.92 -3.87 -0.03
C GLN A 57 8.13 -2.91 -1.21
N VAL A 58 8.87 -3.32 -2.23
CA VAL A 58 9.02 -2.57 -3.49
C VAL A 58 8.26 -3.31 -4.58
N LEU A 59 7.52 -2.56 -5.39
CA LEU A 59 6.62 -3.08 -6.41
C LEU A 59 6.81 -2.34 -7.72
N HIS A 60 6.65 -3.09 -8.81
CA HIS A 60 6.67 -2.58 -10.16
C HIS A 60 5.49 -3.12 -10.94
N TYR A 61 4.73 -2.20 -11.53
CA TYR A 61 3.59 -2.47 -12.40
C TYR A 61 3.93 -1.96 -13.81
N GLU A 62 3.87 -2.87 -14.77
CA GLU A 62 3.91 -2.57 -16.21
C GLU A 62 2.52 -2.18 -16.73
N ALA A 63 2.46 -1.70 -17.97
CA ALA A 63 1.18 -1.43 -18.64
C ALA A 63 0.26 -2.66 -18.59
N GLY A 64 -1.01 -2.43 -18.21
CA GLY A 64 -2.04 -3.45 -17.98
C GLY A 64 -2.00 -4.12 -16.60
N GLN A 65 -0.91 -3.99 -15.82
CA GLN A 65 -0.84 -4.59 -14.49
C GLN A 65 -1.60 -3.74 -13.46
N LYS A 66 -2.19 -4.42 -12.47
CA LYS A 66 -3.08 -3.83 -11.46
C LYS A 66 -3.01 -4.58 -10.12
N TYR A 67 -3.71 -4.04 -9.14
CA TYR A 67 -4.07 -4.74 -7.91
C TYR A 67 -5.54 -4.45 -7.60
N GLU A 68 -6.39 -5.48 -7.60
CA GLU A 68 -7.79 -5.32 -7.18
C GLU A 68 -7.91 -4.74 -5.77
N PRO A 69 -9.03 -4.08 -5.46
CA PRO A 69 -9.32 -3.58 -4.13
C PRO A 69 -9.17 -4.67 -3.06
N HIS A 70 -8.43 -4.35 -2.00
CA HIS A 70 -8.14 -5.23 -0.88
C HIS A 70 -7.94 -4.41 0.41
N PHE A 71 -7.79 -5.13 1.51
CA PHE A 71 -7.41 -4.56 2.79
C PHE A 71 -5.97 -4.94 3.12
N ASP A 72 -5.26 -4.02 3.78
CA ASP A 72 -3.93 -4.30 4.31
C ASP A 72 -3.96 -5.02 5.65
N TYR A 73 -5.06 -4.90 6.41
CA TYR A 73 -5.28 -5.67 7.63
C TYR A 73 -5.43 -7.16 7.34
N PHE A 74 -5.11 -7.99 8.34
CA PHE A 74 -5.30 -9.43 8.24
C PHE A 74 -6.68 -9.86 8.74
N MET A 75 -7.27 -10.85 8.09
CA MET A 75 -8.46 -11.55 8.59
C MET A 75 -8.10 -12.81 9.37
N ASP A 76 -6.83 -13.23 9.32
CA ASP A 76 -6.33 -14.44 9.95
C ASP A 76 -5.54 -14.16 11.24
N GLU A 77 -5.51 -15.13 12.15
CA GLU A 77 -4.73 -15.05 13.39
C GLU A 77 -3.24 -15.35 13.19
N PHE A 78 -2.84 -15.98 12.08
CA PHE A 78 -1.45 -16.38 11.88
C PHE A 78 -0.55 -15.15 11.68
N ASN A 79 -0.97 -14.23 10.82
CA ASN A 79 -0.22 -13.02 10.47
C ASN A 79 -0.23 -11.96 11.57
N THR A 80 -1.18 -12.01 12.52
CA THR A 80 -1.23 -11.09 13.65
C THR A 80 -0.31 -11.49 14.81
N LYS A 81 0.25 -12.72 14.82
CA LYS A 81 1.15 -13.17 15.89
C LYS A 81 2.42 -12.34 16.04
N ASN A 82 2.93 -11.78 14.93
CA ASN A 82 4.10 -10.92 14.95
C ASN A 82 3.69 -9.45 14.78
N GLY A 83 3.78 -8.66 15.86
CA GLY A 83 3.42 -7.24 15.86
C GLY A 83 1.92 -6.93 15.90
N GLY A 84 1.02 -7.91 15.88
CA GLY A 84 -0.43 -7.66 15.84
C GLY A 84 -0.93 -7.25 14.46
N GLN A 85 -2.06 -6.54 14.41
CA GLN A 85 -2.64 -6.02 13.17
C GLN A 85 -1.77 -4.98 12.48
N ARG A 86 -1.96 -4.82 11.16
CA ARG A 86 -1.47 -3.65 10.41
C ARG A 86 -2.45 -2.51 10.66
N MET A 87 -2.00 -1.50 11.39
CA MET A 87 -2.83 -0.35 11.71
C MET A 87 -2.80 0.72 10.63
N ALA A 88 -1.67 0.83 9.94
CA ALA A 88 -1.38 1.94 9.05
C ALA A 88 -0.48 1.50 7.88
N THR A 89 -0.67 2.15 6.75
CA THR A 89 0.15 1.96 5.56
C THR A 89 0.69 3.29 5.07
N VAL A 90 2.00 3.30 4.77
CA VAL A 90 2.64 4.37 4.00
C VAL A 90 2.97 3.82 2.62
N LEU A 91 2.33 4.36 1.58
CA LEU A 91 2.58 4.03 0.18
C LEU A 91 3.34 5.17 -0.48
N MET A 92 4.59 4.93 -0.84
CA MET A 92 5.45 5.90 -1.52
C MET A 92 5.46 5.63 -3.02
N TYR A 93 5.30 6.68 -3.83
CA TYR A 93 5.41 6.60 -5.29
C TYR A 93 6.87 6.88 -5.71
N LEU A 94 7.48 5.90 -6.38
CA LEU A 94 8.88 5.93 -6.79
C LEU A 94 9.07 6.32 -8.26
N SER A 95 7.97 6.50 -8.99
CA SER A 95 7.97 7.00 -10.36
C SER A 95 6.71 7.81 -10.64
N ASP A 96 6.79 8.74 -11.59
CA ASP A 96 5.62 9.31 -12.23
C ASP A 96 4.97 8.25 -13.13
N VAL A 97 3.65 8.30 -13.24
CA VAL A 97 2.88 7.42 -14.14
C VAL A 97 2.16 8.30 -15.15
N GLU A 98 2.36 8.01 -16.44
CA GLU A 98 1.82 8.84 -17.51
C GLU A 98 0.29 8.77 -17.57
N GLU A 99 -0.27 7.56 -17.46
CA GLU A 99 -1.72 7.34 -17.49
C GLU A 99 -2.11 6.09 -16.68
N GLY A 100 -3.19 6.21 -15.89
CA GLY A 100 -3.64 5.15 -14.99
C GLY A 100 -2.75 4.99 -13.76
N GLY A 101 -2.75 3.79 -13.18
CA GLY A 101 -1.90 3.44 -12.05
C GLY A 101 -2.30 4.08 -10.71
N GLU A 102 -3.47 4.71 -10.62
CA GLU A 102 -3.92 5.40 -9.41
C GLU A 102 -4.08 4.46 -8.22
N THR A 103 -3.93 4.99 -7.01
CA THR A 103 -4.39 4.29 -5.81
C THR A 103 -5.80 4.74 -5.52
N VAL A 104 -6.77 3.84 -5.68
CA VAL A 104 -8.21 4.12 -5.54
C VAL A 104 -8.74 3.57 -4.21
N PHE A 105 -9.61 4.32 -3.55
CA PHE A 105 -10.35 3.94 -2.35
C PHE A 105 -11.85 3.92 -2.67
N PRO A 106 -12.42 2.78 -3.11
CA PRO A 106 -13.81 2.71 -3.56
C PRO A 106 -14.83 3.00 -2.46
N ASN A 107 -14.46 2.73 -1.20
CA ASN A 107 -15.35 2.91 -0.04
C ASN A 107 -15.09 4.23 0.70
N ALA A 108 -14.18 5.09 0.21
CA ALA A 108 -13.92 6.37 0.82
C ALA A 108 -15.16 7.27 0.72
N GLN A 109 -15.52 7.89 1.83
CA GLN A 109 -16.64 8.83 1.90
C GLN A 109 -16.16 10.24 1.59
N GLY A 110 -16.95 10.99 0.84
CA GLY A 110 -16.66 12.41 0.53
C GLY A 110 -16.87 12.75 -0.94
N ASN A 111 -16.57 14.00 -1.29
CA ASN A 111 -16.65 14.46 -2.68
C ASN A 111 -15.40 14.01 -3.46
N ILE A 112 -15.46 12.81 -4.04
CA ILE A 112 -14.33 12.20 -4.75
C ILE A 112 -13.88 12.99 -5.99
N SER A 113 -14.77 13.82 -6.57
CA SER A 113 -14.44 14.69 -7.71
C SER A 113 -13.80 16.02 -7.33
N ALA A 114 -13.62 16.29 -6.04
CA ALA A 114 -12.95 17.50 -5.57
C ALA A 114 -11.42 17.43 -5.68
N VAL A 115 -10.83 16.28 -6.03
CA VAL A 115 -9.38 16.16 -6.20
C VAL A 115 -8.91 16.97 -7.43
N PRO A 116 -7.78 17.71 -7.35
CA PRO A 116 -7.32 18.58 -8.45
C PRO A 116 -7.10 17.86 -9.79
N TRP A 117 -6.78 16.57 -9.74
CA TRP A 117 -6.48 15.72 -10.90
C TRP A 117 -7.69 14.90 -11.38
N TRP A 118 -8.92 15.20 -10.96
CA TRP A 118 -10.11 14.41 -11.29
C TRP A 118 -10.27 14.12 -12.79
N ASN A 119 -10.06 15.15 -13.63
CA ASN A 119 -10.20 15.03 -15.08
C ASN A 119 -9.10 14.20 -15.75
N GLU A 120 -8.00 13.94 -15.03
CA GLU A 120 -6.87 13.14 -15.51
C GLU A 120 -6.95 11.68 -15.03
N LEU A 121 -7.94 11.34 -14.20
CA LEU A 121 -8.13 9.99 -13.69
C LEU A 121 -8.64 9.06 -14.80
N SER A 122 -8.13 7.83 -14.78
CA SER A 122 -8.70 6.70 -15.51
C SER A 122 -10.12 6.39 -15.04
N GLU A 123 -10.85 5.61 -15.83
CA GLU A 123 -12.19 5.14 -15.44
C GLU A 123 -12.16 4.33 -14.14
N CYS A 124 -11.08 3.59 -13.87
CA CYS A 124 -10.86 2.95 -12.57
C CYS A 124 -10.69 3.99 -11.46
N GLY A 125 -9.88 5.03 -11.66
CA GLY A 125 -9.64 6.08 -10.69
C GLY A 125 -10.91 6.85 -10.30
N LYS A 126 -11.88 6.96 -11.21
CA LYS A 126 -13.16 7.65 -10.93
C LYS A 126 -14.14 6.83 -10.07
N THR A 127 -13.85 5.56 -9.79
CA THR A 127 -14.73 4.70 -8.97
C THR A 127 -14.68 4.98 -7.46
N GLY A 128 -13.76 5.84 -7.01
CA GLY A 128 -13.61 6.20 -5.60
C GLY A 128 -12.68 7.40 -5.42
N LEU A 129 -12.32 7.70 -4.16
CA LEU A 129 -11.28 8.69 -3.90
C LEU A 129 -9.95 8.14 -4.44
N SER A 130 -9.30 8.85 -5.34
CA SER A 130 -8.09 8.36 -6.00
C SER A 130 -6.94 9.33 -5.93
N ILE A 131 -5.75 8.77 -5.75
CA ILE A 131 -4.49 9.50 -5.73
C ILE A 131 -3.70 9.13 -6.99
N LYS A 132 -3.36 10.13 -7.80
CA LYS A 132 -2.51 9.98 -8.97
C LYS A 132 -1.06 9.76 -8.53
N PRO A 133 -0.34 8.75 -9.06
CA PRO A 133 1.06 8.52 -8.69
C PRO A 133 1.94 9.66 -9.20
N LYS A 134 2.68 10.28 -8.29
CA LYS A 134 3.67 11.29 -8.60
C LYS A 134 4.95 10.99 -7.84
N MET A 135 6.09 10.99 -8.52
CA MET A 135 7.37 10.58 -7.94
C MET A 135 7.71 11.44 -6.72
N GLY A 136 8.03 10.77 -5.60
CA GLY A 136 8.41 11.42 -4.35
C GLY A 136 7.25 11.66 -3.39
N ASP A 137 6.00 11.61 -3.85
CA ASP A 137 4.84 11.71 -2.98
C ASP A 137 4.64 10.43 -2.16
N ALA A 138 4.06 10.57 -0.97
CA ALA A 138 3.70 9.48 -0.09
C ALA A 138 2.26 9.62 0.40
N LEU A 139 1.52 8.52 0.37
CA LEU A 139 0.17 8.40 0.86
C LEU A 139 0.16 7.66 2.20
N LEU A 140 -0.57 8.20 3.16
CA LEU A 140 -0.73 7.66 4.50
C LEU A 140 -2.21 7.36 4.75
N PHE A 141 -2.55 6.11 5.07
CA PHE A 141 -3.94 5.72 5.34
C PHE A 141 -4.06 4.57 6.34
N TRP A 142 -5.12 4.61 7.15
CA TRP A 142 -5.32 3.70 8.29
C TRP A 142 -6.19 2.52 7.93
N SER A 143 -5.77 1.34 8.36
CA SER A 143 -6.54 0.09 8.27
C SER A 143 -7.44 -0.13 9.49
N MET A 144 -7.27 0.69 10.53
CA MET A 144 -8.00 0.61 11.81
C MET A 144 -8.48 1.99 12.25
N LYS A 145 -9.62 2.02 12.93
CA LYS A 145 -10.18 3.21 13.58
C LYS A 145 -9.51 3.45 14.95
N PRO A 146 -9.70 4.64 15.55
CA PRO A 146 -9.15 4.94 16.88
C PRO A 146 -9.62 4.02 18.01
N ASP A 147 -10.77 3.36 17.85
CA ASP A 147 -11.30 2.35 18.79
C ASP A 147 -10.72 0.94 18.57
N ALA A 148 -9.68 0.83 17.73
CA ALA A 148 -9.03 -0.41 17.31
C ALA A 148 -9.91 -1.38 16.49
N SER A 149 -11.11 -0.97 16.06
CA SER A 149 -11.87 -1.73 15.07
C SER A 149 -11.25 -1.59 13.68
N LEU A 150 -11.39 -2.62 12.83
CA LEU A 150 -10.97 -2.55 11.42
C LEU A 150 -11.79 -1.49 10.69
N ASP A 151 -11.17 -0.79 9.74
CA ASP A 151 -11.84 0.27 8.97
C ASP A 151 -12.21 -0.21 7.55
N PRO A 152 -13.49 -0.51 7.25
CA PRO A 152 -13.92 -0.94 5.92
C PRO A 152 -13.77 0.14 4.83
N SER A 153 -13.60 1.42 5.21
CA SER A 153 -13.35 2.51 4.26
C SER A 153 -11.92 2.49 3.72
N SER A 154 -11.01 1.74 4.36
CA SER A 154 -9.61 1.54 3.93
C SER A 154 -9.45 0.57 2.75
N LEU A 155 -10.55 0.03 2.21
CA LEU A 155 -10.53 -0.79 1.00
C LEU A 155 -9.87 0.03 -0.11
N HIS A 156 -8.77 -0.49 -0.65
CA HIS A 156 -8.00 0.23 -1.65
C HIS A 156 -7.40 -0.69 -2.70
N GLY A 157 -7.19 -0.17 -3.90
CA GLY A 157 -6.63 -0.91 -5.03
C GLY A 157 -5.61 -0.08 -5.81
N GLY A 158 -4.86 -0.76 -6.67
CA GLY A 158 -4.03 -0.14 -7.68
C GLY A 158 -4.70 -0.27 -9.05
N CYS A 159 -5.17 0.85 -9.59
CA CYS A 159 -5.75 0.89 -10.93
C CYS A 159 -4.74 0.40 -11.99
N PRO A 160 -5.20 -0.14 -13.12
CA PRO A 160 -4.31 -0.56 -14.20
C PRO A 160 -3.41 0.59 -14.65
N VAL A 161 -2.12 0.33 -14.81
CA VAL A 161 -1.25 1.26 -15.54
C VAL A 161 -1.67 1.22 -17.01
N ILE A 162 -2.06 2.36 -17.57
CA ILE A 162 -2.45 2.45 -18.99
C ILE A 162 -1.21 2.77 -19.82
N LYS A 163 -0.39 3.72 -19.34
CA LYS A 163 0.84 4.15 -20.01
C LYS A 163 1.96 4.43 -19.01
N GLY A 164 3.18 4.01 -19.37
CA GLY A 164 4.38 4.15 -18.53
C GLY A 164 4.61 2.97 -17.59
N ASN A 165 5.26 3.22 -16.46
CA ASN A 165 5.58 2.23 -15.44
C ASN A 165 5.34 2.81 -14.05
N LYS A 166 4.69 2.04 -13.17
CA LYS A 166 4.50 2.43 -11.78
C LYS A 166 5.48 1.68 -10.89
N TRP A 167 6.33 2.43 -10.20
CA TRP A 167 7.12 1.94 -9.08
C TRP A 167 6.56 2.49 -7.78
N SER A 168 6.40 1.63 -6.80
CA SER A 168 5.96 2.04 -5.47
C SER A 168 6.68 1.27 -4.38
N SER A 169 6.76 1.87 -3.19
CA SER A 169 7.18 1.16 -1.99
C SER A 169 6.18 1.30 -0.87
N THR A 170 5.81 0.17 -0.27
CA THR A 170 4.84 0.09 0.83
C THR A 170 5.59 -0.20 2.13
N LYS A 171 5.28 0.58 3.16
CA LYS A 171 5.65 0.32 4.55
C LYS A 171 4.37 0.05 5.33
N TRP A 172 4.25 -1.16 5.85
CA TRP A 172 3.18 -1.50 6.79
C TRP A 172 3.65 -1.26 8.23
N ILE A 173 2.77 -0.65 9.02
CA ILE A 173 3.00 -0.34 10.43
C ILE A 173 2.06 -1.21 11.27
N ARG A 174 2.65 -1.92 12.22
CA ARG A 174 1.98 -2.82 13.15
C ARG A 174 1.54 -2.10 14.43
N VAL A 175 0.53 -2.64 15.11
CA VAL A 175 0.10 -2.11 16.42
C VAL A 175 1.16 -2.25 17.52
N ASN A 176 1.96 -3.32 17.46
CA ASN A 176 3.07 -3.61 18.38
C ASN A 176 4.39 -3.75 17.61
N GLU A 177 5.49 -3.88 18.33
CA GLU A 177 6.80 -4.19 17.75
C GLU A 177 6.74 -5.41 16.82
N TYR A 178 7.20 -5.21 15.58
CA TYR A 178 7.39 -6.26 14.59
C TYR A 178 8.80 -6.83 14.73
N LYS A 179 8.90 -8.12 15.08
CA LYS A 179 10.18 -8.81 15.24
C LYS A 179 10.71 -9.23 13.86
N VAL A 180 11.95 -8.88 13.57
CA VAL A 180 12.66 -9.18 12.31
C VAL A 180 13.68 -10.29 12.49
#